data_AF-A0A0Q0UFZ3-F1
#
_entry.id   AF-A0A0Q0UFZ3-F1
#
_cell.length_a   1.000
_cell.length_b   1.000
_cell.length_c   1.000
_cell.angle_alpha   90.00
_cell.angle_beta   90.00
_cell.angle_gamma   90.00
#
_symmetry.space_group_name_H-M   'P 1'
#
loop_
_entity.id
_entity.type
_entity.pdbx_description
1 polymer ?
#
loop_
_entity_poly.entity_id
_entity_poly.type
_entity_poly.pdbx_seq_one_letter_code
_entity_poly.pdbx_strand_id
1 'polypeptide(L)'
;MADGIICVVYAHFPDTREPLAAFVETEDEARALDQELRAQGEGTYGFWEDFPIQGPPPGEVLYGLFMGDVKTTTEVYPWAGDPLCEGIFSTYQDAERATRPKDEREARQWANQGRRPLYVLPFRPGWKRDVFFEGGVPWPPDGDYGKS
;
A
#
# COMPACT_ATOMS: atom_id res chain seq x y z
N MET A 1 -17.90 -1.48 -16.94
CA MET A 1 -17.73 -1.35 -15.48
C MET A 1 -16.51 -0.47 -15.33
N ALA A 2 -16.59 0.63 -14.58
CA ALA A 2 -15.43 1.49 -14.40
C ALA A 2 -14.50 0.77 -13.44
N ASP A 3 -13.40 0.23 -13.98
CA ASP A 3 -12.30 -0.30 -13.19
C ASP A 3 -11.67 0.92 -12.49
N GLY A 4 -11.83 1.02 -11.17
CA GLY A 4 -11.20 2.09 -10.39
C GLY A 4 -9.69 1.90 -10.34
N ILE A 5 -8.94 2.99 -10.23
CA ILE A 5 -7.49 2.99 -10.02
C ILE A 5 -7.22 3.65 -8.66
N ILE A 6 -6.26 3.11 -7.93
CA ILE A 6 -5.70 3.76 -6.75
C ILE A 6 -4.23 4.03 -7.02
N CYS A 7 -3.81 5.28 -6.85
CA CYS A 7 -2.40 5.65 -6.83
C CYS A 7 -1.87 5.40 -5.42
N VAL A 8 -0.92 4.48 -5.31
CA VAL A 8 -0.19 4.21 -4.06
C VAL A 8 1.04 5.11 -4.05
N VAL A 9 1.08 6.05 -3.12
CA VAL A 9 2.16 7.03 -3.01
C VAL A 9 3.19 6.54 -2.00
N TYR A 10 4.44 6.60 -2.38
CA TYR A 10 5.60 6.38 -1.52
C TYR A 10 6.37 7.69 -1.37
N ALA A 11 6.84 7.95 -0.16
CA ALA A 11 7.72 9.09 0.11
C ALA A 11 9.17 8.65 -0.02
N HIS A 12 10.01 9.48 -0.62
CA HIS A 12 11.46 9.30 -0.66
C HIS A 12 12.11 10.36 0.22
N PHE A 13 13.06 9.96 1.07
CA PHE A 13 13.96 10.87 1.77
C PHE A 13 15.42 10.44 1.54
N PRO A 14 16.38 11.39 1.58
CA PRO A 14 17.79 11.10 1.28
C PRO A 14 18.42 9.96 2.09
N ASP A 15 17.97 9.76 3.33
CA ASP A 15 18.54 8.80 4.27
C ASP A 15 17.57 7.66 4.66
N THR A 16 16.39 7.60 4.05
CA THR A 16 15.38 6.58 4.36
C THR A 16 15.14 5.67 3.18
N ARG A 17 14.46 4.54 3.46
CA ARG A 17 13.80 3.77 2.41
C ARG A 17 12.61 4.56 1.86
N GLU A 18 11.87 3.98 0.92
CA GLU A 18 10.72 4.60 0.25
C GLU A 18 9.41 4.16 0.94
N PRO A 19 9.03 4.74 2.10
CA PRO A 19 7.85 4.30 2.84
C PRO A 19 6.56 4.60 2.12
N LEU A 20 5.61 3.67 2.29
CA LEU A 20 4.21 3.89 1.97
C LEU A 20 3.71 5.16 2.68
N ALA A 21 3.20 6.11 1.88
CA ALA A 21 2.82 7.43 2.33
C ALA A 21 1.31 7.67 2.22
N ALA A 22 0.66 7.28 1.12
CA ALA A 22 -0.77 7.52 0.94
C ALA A 22 -1.43 6.57 -0.08
N PHE A 23 -2.76 6.51 -0.04
CA PHE A 23 -3.61 5.91 -1.07
C PHE A 23 -4.57 6.98 -1.59
N VAL A 24 -4.54 7.30 -2.88
CA VAL A 24 -5.40 8.33 -3.49
C VAL A 24 -6.05 7.82 -4.77
N GLU A 25 -7.14 8.45 -5.22
CA GLU A 25 -7.96 7.95 -6.32
C GLU A 25 -7.53 8.53 -7.68
N THR A 26 -6.70 9.58 -7.66
CA THR A 26 -6.32 10.30 -8.86
C THR A 26 -4.82 10.63 -8.91
N GLU A 27 -4.29 10.72 -10.13
CA GLU A 27 -2.92 11.18 -10.36
C GLU A 27 -2.72 12.64 -9.90
N ASP A 28 -3.75 13.48 -10.03
CA ASP A 28 -3.70 14.87 -9.58
C ASP A 28 -3.52 14.98 -8.06
N GLU A 29 -4.21 14.13 -7.28
CA GLU A 29 -3.99 14.02 -5.84
C GLU A 29 -2.58 13.50 -5.52
N ALA A 30 -2.11 12.47 -6.23
CA ALA A 30 -0.76 11.93 -6.03
C ALA A 30 0.32 12.99 -6.30
N ARG A 31 0.13 13.80 -7.35
CA ARG A 31 1.00 14.91 -7.71
C ARG A 31 0.97 16.05 -6.68
N ALA A 32 -0.20 16.35 -6.11
CA ALA A 32 -0.29 17.31 -5.01
C ALA A 32 0.52 16.82 -3.79
N LEU A 33 0.47 15.53 -3.48
CA LEU A 33 1.26 14.93 -2.40
C LEU A 33 2.76 14.96 -2.67
N ASP A 34 3.21 14.74 -3.91
CA ASP A 34 4.62 14.94 -4.28
C ASP A 34 5.07 16.38 -3.99
N GLN A 35 4.25 17.37 -4.36
CA GLN A 35 4.56 18.78 -4.08
C GLN A 35 4.60 19.09 -2.58
N GLU A 36 3.67 18.52 -1.80
CA GLU A 36 3.66 18.62 -0.33
C GLU A 36 4.93 18.01 0.28
N LEU A 37 5.35 16.82 -0.18
CA LEU A 37 6.57 16.15 0.28
C LEU A 37 7.84 16.94 -0.08
N ARG A 38 7.93 17.47 -1.30
CA ARG A 38 9.05 18.32 -1.73
C ARG A 38 9.18 19.60 -0.91
N ALA A 39 8.08 20.10 -0.35
CA ALA A 39 8.12 21.28 0.51
C ALA A 39 8.73 21.01 1.91
N GLN A 40 8.92 19.74 2.30
CA GLN A 40 9.45 19.37 3.61
C GLN A 40 10.96 19.48 3.72
N GLY A 41 11.70 19.45 2.60
CA GLY A 41 13.16 19.55 2.63
C GLY A 41 13.84 19.16 1.32
N GLU A 42 15.14 19.44 1.24
CA GLU A 42 15.95 19.08 0.08
C GLU A 42 16.03 17.56 -0.08
N GLY A 43 15.75 17.09 -1.29
CA GLY A 43 15.82 15.66 -1.63
C GLY A 43 14.61 14.83 -1.20
N THR A 44 13.60 15.43 -0.58
CA THR A 44 12.32 14.76 -0.31
C THR A 44 11.41 14.83 -1.54
N TYR A 45 10.77 13.73 -1.92
CA TYR A 45 9.76 13.73 -2.99
C TYR A 45 8.78 12.57 -2.85
N GLY A 46 7.64 12.67 -3.53
CA GLY A 46 6.69 11.58 -3.68
C GLY A 46 6.84 10.91 -5.05
N PHE A 47 6.68 9.61 -5.09
CA PHE A 47 6.40 8.88 -6.32
C PHE A 47 5.23 7.95 -6.09
N TRP A 48 4.55 7.53 -7.15
CA TRP A 48 3.39 6.68 -7.03
C TRP A 48 3.32 5.64 -8.13
N GLU A 49 2.59 4.58 -7.82
CA GLU A 49 2.27 3.50 -8.74
C GLU A 49 0.75 3.36 -8.83
N ASP A 50 0.27 3.09 -10.04
CA ASP A 50 -1.16 2.94 -10.30
C ASP A 50 -1.56 1.47 -10.18
N PHE A 51 -2.53 1.21 -9.31
CA PHE A 51 -3.06 -0.13 -9.08
C PHE A 51 -4.53 -0.19 -9.48
N PRO A 52 -4.89 -1.00 -10.49
CA PRO A 52 -6.30 -1.25 -10.80
C PRO A 52 -6.95 -2.03 -9.65
N ILE A 53 -8.15 -1.61 -9.27
CA ILE A 53 -8.95 -2.29 -8.25
C ILE A 53 -9.49 -3.59 -8.83
N GLN A 54 -9.12 -4.71 -8.22
CA GLN A 54 -9.61 -6.03 -8.61
C GLN A 54 -10.93 -6.34 -7.91
N GLY A 55 -12.02 -6.39 -8.68
CA GLY A 55 -13.33 -6.88 -8.22
C GLY A 55 -14.50 -5.93 -8.51
N PRO A 56 -15.70 -6.25 -7.99
CA PRO A 56 -16.89 -5.39 -8.09
C PRO A 56 -16.65 -4.01 -7.46
N PRO A 57 -17.51 -3.00 -7.72
CA PRO A 57 -17.24 -1.59 -7.46
C PRO A 57 -16.69 -1.31 -6.07
N PRO A 58 -15.81 -0.30 -5.95
CA PRO A 58 -15.10 -0.02 -4.71
C PRO A 58 -16.10 0.25 -3.57
N GLY A 59 -15.91 -0.44 -2.45
CA GLY A 59 -16.48 0.00 -1.17
C GLY A 59 -15.67 1.14 -0.59
N GLU A 60 -16.13 1.73 0.52
CA GLU A 60 -15.35 2.74 1.27
C GLU A 60 -14.03 2.18 1.80
N VAL A 61 -13.95 0.86 1.99
CA VAL A 61 -12.75 0.14 2.42
C VAL A 61 -12.31 -0.80 1.30
N LEU A 62 -11.04 -0.66 0.92
CA LEU A 62 -10.34 -1.53 -0.03
C LEU A 62 -9.28 -2.35 0.71
N TYR A 63 -8.76 -3.38 0.06
CA TYR A 63 -7.76 -4.29 0.63
C TYR A 63 -6.51 -4.30 -0.23
N GLY A 64 -5.40 -3.82 0.32
CA GLY A 64 -4.09 -3.89 -0.30
C GLY A 64 -3.38 -5.19 0.06
N LEU A 65 -2.73 -5.79 -0.93
CA LEU A 65 -1.80 -6.90 -0.77
C LEU A 65 -0.39 -6.32 -0.67
N PHE A 66 0.30 -6.52 0.44
CA PHE A 66 1.61 -5.94 0.69
C PHE A 66 2.68 -7.02 0.83
N MET A 67 3.82 -6.79 0.20
CA MET A 67 5.05 -7.52 0.48
C MET A 67 5.85 -6.78 1.57
N GLY A 68 6.35 -7.52 2.57
CA GLY A 68 7.12 -6.95 3.69
C GLY A 68 6.37 -7.00 5.01
N ASP A 69 7.03 -6.70 6.13
CA ASP A 69 6.42 -6.79 7.46
C ASP A 69 5.78 -5.46 7.88
N VAL A 70 4.48 -5.39 7.65
CA VAL A 70 3.63 -4.24 7.96
C VAL A 70 3.45 -3.95 9.45
N LYS A 71 3.81 -4.89 10.33
CA LYS A 71 3.77 -4.72 11.79
C LYS A 71 5.07 -4.14 12.36
N THR A 72 6.12 -4.02 11.53
CA THR A 72 7.44 -3.53 11.95
C THR A 72 7.73 -2.08 11.56
N THR A 73 6.71 -1.34 11.11
CA THR A 73 6.72 0.13 10.96
C THR A 73 6.84 0.82 12.33
N THR A 74 7.93 0.57 13.02
CA THR A 74 8.41 1.28 14.21
C THR A 74 9.68 2.01 13.82
N GLU A 75 9.98 3.14 14.47
CA GLU A 75 11.17 3.98 14.23
C GLU A 75 12.51 3.21 14.33
N VAL A 76 12.50 1.97 14.82
CA VAL A 76 13.70 1.20 15.22
C VAL A 76 13.96 -0.03 14.33
N TYR A 77 13.08 -0.40 13.39
CA TYR A 77 13.24 -1.61 12.56
C TYR A 77 13.31 -1.34 11.02
N PRO A 78 14.39 -0.72 10.51
CA PRO A 78 14.57 -0.46 9.08
C PRO A 78 15.10 -1.66 8.24
N TRP A 79 15.38 -2.83 8.82
CA TRP A 79 16.06 -3.90 8.05
C TRP A 79 15.13 -4.74 7.16
N ALA A 80 13.83 -4.78 7.43
CA ALA A 80 12.87 -5.60 6.68
C ALA A 80 12.02 -4.84 5.62
N GLY A 81 12.25 -3.54 5.41
CA GLY A 81 11.69 -2.80 4.27
C GLY A 81 10.25 -2.33 4.48
N ASP A 82 9.97 -1.13 4.01
CA ASP A 82 8.61 -0.60 3.97
C ASP A 82 7.71 -1.49 3.12
N PRO A 83 6.41 -1.61 3.45
CA PRO A 83 5.49 -2.45 2.72
C PRO A 83 5.33 -1.93 1.29
N LEU A 84 5.58 -2.81 0.32
CA LEU A 84 5.32 -2.54 -1.10
C LEU A 84 3.96 -3.13 -1.48
N CYS A 85 3.12 -2.31 -2.11
CA CYS A 85 1.85 -2.76 -2.64
C CYS A 85 2.08 -3.67 -3.86
N GLU A 86 1.39 -4.80 -3.89
CA GLU A 86 1.42 -5.79 -4.96
C GLU A 86 0.07 -5.91 -5.66
N GLY A 87 -0.98 -5.31 -5.09
CA GLY A 87 -2.33 -5.35 -5.65
C GLY A 87 -3.38 -4.76 -4.71
N ILE A 88 -4.49 -4.32 -5.29
CA ILE A 88 -5.62 -3.73 -4.57
C ILE A 88 -6.90 -4.46 -4.97
N PHE A 89 -7.70 -4.80 -3.97
CA PHE A 89 -8.89 -5.63 -4.11
C PHE A 89 -10.07 -4.96 -3.41
N SER A 90 -11.27 -5.15 -3.96
CA SER A 90 -12.49 -4.66 -3.32
C SER A 90 -13.00 -5.57 -2.19
N THR A 91 -12.46 -6.79 -2.06
CA THR A 91 -12.82 -7.73 -0.98
C THR A 91 -11.60 -8.33 -0.29
N TYR A 92 -11.71 -8.59 1.01
CA TYR A 92 -10.69 -9.29 1.77
C TYR A 92 -10.43 -10.69 1.21
N GLN A 93 -11.49 -11.41 0.83
CA GLN A 93 -11.39 -12.79 0.33
C GLN A 93 -10.59 -12.88 -0.97
N ASP A 94 -10.77 -11.93 -1.89
CA ASP A 94 -10.00 -11.90 -3.13
C ASP A 94 -8.53 -11.55 -2.88
N ALA A 95 -8.27 -10.59 -1.97
CA ALA A 95 -6.91 -10.26 -1.55
C ALA A 95 -6.23 -11.43 -0.83
N GLU A 96 -6.93 -12.11 0.06
CA GLU A 96 -6.41 -13.27 0.81
C GLU A 96 -6.10 -14.42 -0.15
N ARG A 97 -6.96 -14.68 -1.15
CA ARG A 97 -6.67 -15.66 -2.20
C ARG A 97 -5.39 -15.29 -2.96
N ALA A 98 -5.13 -14.01 -3.21
CA ALA A 98 -3.93 -13.53 -3.88
C ALA A 98 -2.64 -13.65 -3.03
N THR A 99 -2.74 -13.91 -1.72
CA THR A 99 -1.56 -14.21 -0.87
C THR A 99 -0.98 -15.60 -1.13
N ARG A 100 -1.64 -16.43 -1.92
CA ARG A 100 -1.27 -17.83 -2.17
C ARG A 100 -1.06 -18.06 -3.67
N PRO A 101 -0.16 -18.97 -4.04
CA PRO A 101 0.00 -19.36 -5.43
C PRO A 101 -1.26 -20.08 -5.92
N LYS A 102 -1.63 -19.86 -7.18
CA LYS A 102 -2.81 -20.46 -7.82
C LYS A 102 -2.61 -21.93 -8.15
N ASP A 103 -1.37 -22.35 -8.40
CA ASP A 103 -1.00 -23.72 -8.73
C ASP A 103 0.44 -24.06 -8.31
N GLU A 104 0.84 -25.32 -8.53
CA GLU A 104 2.19 -25.81 -8.19
C GLU A 104 3.31 -25.12 -8.97
N ARG A 105 3.04 -24.66 -10.20
CA ARG A 105 4.04 -23.98 -11.02
C ARG A 105 4.32 -22.60 -10.44
N GLU A 106 3.27 -21.85 -10.09
CA GLU A 106 3.39 -20.56 -9.43
C GLU A 106 4.04 -20.72 -8.05
N ALA A 107 3.70 -21.77 -7.29
CA ALA A 107 4.34 -22.06 -6.01
C ALA A 107 5.86 -22.29 -6.14
N ARG A 108 6.30 -23.06 -7.14
CA ARG A 108 7.73 -23.26 -7.43
C ARG A 108 8.42 -21.97 -7.87
N GLN A 109 7.74 -21.15 -8.66
CA GLN A 109 8.27 -19.84 -9.06
C GLN A 109 8.47 -18.93 -7.85
N TRP A 110 7.48 -18.84 -6.96
CA TRP A 110 7.57 -18.03 -5.74
C TRP A 110 8.71 -18.50 -4.83
N ALA A 111 8.87 -19.81 -4.66
CA ALA A 111 9.97 -20.39 -3.89
C ALA A 111 11.34 -20.06 -4.51
N ASN A 112 11.49 -20.17 -5.83
CA ASN A 112 12.74 -19.87 -6.53
C ASN A 112 13.10 -18.37 -6.51
N GLN A 113 12.09 -17.51 -6.43
CA GLN A 113 12.26 -16.05 -6.32
C GLN A 113 12.51 -15.59 -4.89
N GLY A 114 12.46 -16.50 -3.89
CA GLY A 114 12.56 -16.14 -2.49
C GLY A 114 11.45 -15.17 -2.05
N ARG A 115 10.23 -15.34 -2.59
CA ARG A 115 9.11 -14.41 -2.35
C ARG A 115 8.85 -14.27 -0.86
N ARG A 116 8.78 -13.03 -0.38
CA ARG A 116 8.51 -12.70 1.03
C ARG A 116 7.04 -12.98 1.38
N PRO A 117 6.69 -13.14 2.67
CA PRO A 117 5.31 -13.21 3.12
C PRO A 117 4.50 -12.01 2.60
N LEU A 118 3.28 -12.29 2.16
CA LEU A 118 2.32 -11.28 1.75
C LEU A 118 1.27 -11.09 2.84
N TYR A 119 0.87 -9.84 3.06
CA TYR A 119 -0.14 -9.47 4.05
C TYR A 119 -1.28 -8.72 3.37
N VAL A 120 -2.50 -8.98 3.82
CA VAL A 120 -3.68 -8.23 3.40
C VAL A 120 -3.98 -7.20 4.46
N LEU A 121 -4.07 -5.93 4.06
CA LEU A 121 -4.49 -4.86 4.96
C LEU A 121 -5.55 -3.98 4.33
N PRO A 122 -6.54 -3.58 5.12
CA PRO A 122 -7.57 -2.65 4.68
C PRO A 122 -7.02 -1.24 4.62
N PHE A 123 -7.55 -0.42 3.71
CA PHE A 123 -7.31 1.01 3.64
C PHE A 123 -8.55 1.71 3.08
N ARG A 124 -8.57 3.03 3.18
CA ARG A 124 -9.57 3.87 2.52
C ARG A 124 -8.87 4.79 1.52
N PRO A 125 -9.44 5.05 0.34
CA PRO A 125 -8.92 6.12 -0.51
C PRO A 125 -8.90 7.46 0.25
N GLY A 126 -7.90 8.28 -0.02
CA GLY A 126 -7.60 9.49 0.73
C GLY A 126 -6.83 9.25 2.05
N TRP A 127 -6.52 8.00 2.39
CA TRP A 127 -5.67 7.71 3.54
C TRP A 127 -4.25 8.23 3.33
N LYS A 128 -3.67 8.81 4.38
CA LYS A 128 -2.33 9.38 4.42
C LYS A 128 -1.64 9.03 5.75
N ARG A 129 -0.35 8.68 5.72
CA ARG A 129 0.45 8.44 6.93
C ARG A 129 0.70 9.75 7.66
N ASP A 130 0.29 9.78 8.92
CA ASP A 130 0.39 10.92 9.83
C ASP A 130 1.78 11.59 9.89
N VAL A 131 2.84 10.78 9.89
CA VAL A 131 4.23 11.26 9.92
C VAL A 131 4.60 12.13 8.72
N PHE A 132 3.91 11.97 7.58
CA PHE A 132 4.17 12.74 6.37
C PHE A 132 3.15 13.88 6.17
N PHE A 133 1.96 13.78 6.76
CA PHE A 133 0.85 14.68 6.48
C PHE A 133 0.12 15.08 7.77
N GLU A 134 0.05 16.39 8.03
CA GLU A 134 -0.66 16.94 9.18
C GLU A 134 -2.14 16.50 9.16
N GLY A 135 -2.61 15.91 10.27
CA GLY A 135 -3.97 15.40 10.37
C GLY A 135 -4.24 14.09 9.61
N GLY A 136 -3.19 13.37 9.17
CA GLY A 136 -3.31 12.05 8.56
C GLY A 136 -4.12 11.06 9.42
N VAL A 137 -4.70 10.06 8.76
CA VAL A 137 -5.49 9.01 9.43
C VAL A 137 -4.53 7.88 9.84
N PRO A 138 -4.66 7.24 11.00
CA PRO A 138 -3.83 6.07 11.31
C PRO A 138 -4.14 4.91 10.33
N TRP A 139 -3.10 4.14 9.95
CA TRP A 139 -3.27 2.88 9.22
C TRP A 139 -2.84 1.69 10.05
N PRO A 140 -3.59 0.58 10.02
CA PRO A 140 -4.89 0.44 9.34
C PRO A 140 -5.97 1.34 9.96
N PRO A 141 -7.01 1.77 9.22
CA PRO A 141 -8.13 2.48 9.82
C PRO A 141 -8.67 1.72 11.05
N ASP A 142 -9.27 2.40 12.03
CA ASP A 142 -9.68 1.71 13.25
C ASP A 142 -10.77 0.64 12.99
N GLY A 143 -10.40 -0.64 13.17
CA GLY A 143 -11.04 -1.55 14.14
C GLY A 143 -12.43 -2.14 13.85
N ASP A 144 -12.54 -3.03 12.86
CA ASP A 144 -13.07 -4.42 12.97
C ASP A 144 -13.28 -4.94 11.54
N TYR A 145 -12.24 -5.52 10.96
CA TYR A 145 -12.20 -5.88 9.55
C TYR A 145 -12.70 -7.28 9.25
N GLY A 146 -13.64 -7.75 10.07
CA GLY A 146 -14.41 -8.98 9.88
C GLY A 146 -13.69 -9.99 8.99
N LYS A 147 -12.90 -10.89 9.59
CA LYS A 147 -12.35 -12.08 8.91
C LYS A 147 -13.46 -13.08 8.49
N SER A 148 -14.63 -12.57 8.13
CA SER A 148 -15.85 -13.31 7.83
C SER A 148 -16.00 -13.52 6.33
#